data_AF-A0A4Z0J9E9-F1
#
_entry.id   AF-A0A4Z0J9E9-F1
#
_cell.length_a   1.000
_cell.length_b   1.000
_cell.length_c   1.000
_cell.angle_alpha   90.00
_cell.angle_beta   90.00
_cell.angle_gamma   90.00
#
_symmetry.space_group_name_H-M   'P 1'
#
loop_
_entity.id
_entity.type
_entity.pdbx_description
1 polymer ?
#
loop_
_entity_poly.entity_id
_entity_poly.type
_entity_poly.pdbx_seq_one_letter_code
_entity_poly.pdbx_strand_id
1 'polypeptide(L)'
;MKKWVWVVATIVVALLIGGYAYSNHHATAKEYQAAMANGRTAIQAKHYTQAESYFQNALKRRLNDKPAQRYLTQTQRFVSAENALSDLKFASAQSHYTAVQNTTNASDVLVTRAKAKVKLVKGIRANVKQFKKILKTASGQNLALNYGQSNTTLDELFNNAKFRQKYYKDLYDQALALRKANNAGQSAATSSASGASSSSAAASSSSTGTSTSSSSASLTSSEQSAANNYSGSNEYTVTQKEKELNGKTITAAQINNARKTINAAGGQADAMSDQDVRVALQTANKKNMSLTQYTKEYLK
;
A
#
# COMPACT_ATOMS: atom_id res chain seq x y z
N MET A 1 -27.90 18.64 -12.23
CA MET A 1 -27.42 17.65 -13.23
C MET A 1 -26.02 18.03 -13.69
N LYS A 2 -25.18 17.01 -13.89
CA LYS A 2 -23.72 17.05 -14.12
C LYS A 2 -23.34 17.73 -15.43
N LYS A 3 -22.23 18.49 -15.44
CA LYS A 3 -21.08 18.27 -16.35
C LYS A 3 -19.79 18.71 -15.65
N TRP A 4 -18.98 17.73 -15.26
CA TRP A 4 -17.64 17.95 -14.70
C TRP A 4 -16.66 18.18 -15.83
N VAL A 5 -15.97 19.31 -15.72
CA VAL A 5 -14.82 19.74 -16.51
C VAL A 5 -13.64 18.83 -16.19
N TRP A 6 -13.03 18.23 -17.21
CA TRP A 6 -11.69 17.64 -17.11
C TRP A 6 -10.74 18.52 -17.92
N VAL A 7 -10.10 19.46 -17.23
CA VAL A 7 -8.94 20.21 -17.73
C VAL A 7 -7.85 20.00 -16.70
N VAL A 8 -6.81 19.25 -17.06
CA VAL A 8 -5.43 19.65 -16.73
C VAL A 8 -4.58 19.31 -17.96
N ALA A 9 -4.29 20.37 -18.70
CA ALA A 9 -3.33 20.41 -19.77
C ALA A 9 -1.92 20.64 -19.20
N THR A 10 -0.92 20.14 -19.92
CA THR A 10 0.40 20.75 -20.15
C THR A 10 1.25 21.18 -18.95
N ILE A 11 2.38 20.48 -18.74
CA ILE A 11 3.77 21.01 -18.77
C ILE A 11 4.68 19.89 -18.24
N VAL A 12 5.41 19.19 -19.13
CA VAL A 12 6.84 18.88 -19.00
C VAL A 12 7.37 18.63 -20.43
N VAL A 13 7.50 19.71 -21.19
CA VAL A 13 8.34 19.77 -22.40
C VAL A 13 9.31 20.91 -22.17
N ALA A 14 10.49 20.60 -21.63
CA ALA A 14 11.71 21.40 -21.75
C ALA A 14 12.85 20.61 -21.09
N LEU A 15 14.02 20.59 -21.72
CA LEU A 15 15.28 19.96 -21.26
C LEU A 15 15.50 18.48 -21.57
N LEU A 16 15.40 18.09 -22.85
CA LEU A 16 16.41 17.21 -23.45
C LEU A 16 16.54 17.56 -24.94
N ILE A 17 17.26 18.64 -25.23
CA ILE A 17 17.75 18.98 -26.57
C ILE A 17 19.06 18.21 -26.80
N GLY A 18 19.14 17.63 -27.98
CA GLY A 18 20.31 17.02 -28.60
C GLY A 18 19.76 16.07 -29.67
N GLY A 19 19.35 16.49 -30.86
CA GLY A 19 19.79 17.59 -31.69
C GLY A 19 20.17 16.98 -33.03
N TYR A 20 19.23 16.90 -33.99
CA TYR A 20 19.47 17.20 -35.41
C TYR A 20 18.17 17.07 -36.23
N ALA A 21 18.03 18.05 -37.13
CA ALA A 21 17.32 18.01 -38.40
C ALA A 21 15.82 17.66 -38.44
N TYR A 22 15.07 18.74 -38.62
CA TYR A 22 13.91 18.79 -39.50
C TYR A 22 14.32 18.36 -40.93
N SER A 23 14.23 17.07 -41.27
CA SER A 23 14.02 16.59 -42.65
C SER A 23 13.63 15.11 -42.70
N ASN A 24 12.85 14.76 -43.73
CA ASN A 24 12.36 13.44 -44.13
C ASN A 24 11.19 12.82 -43.34
N HIS A 25 9.98 12.94 -43.90
CA HIS A 25 8.77 12.17 -43.54
C HIS A 25 9.02 10.64 -43.43
N HIS A 26 10.01 10.09 -44.13
CA HIS A 26 10.39 8.67 -44.04
C HIS A 26 11.16 8.31 -42.75
N ALA A 27 11.97 9.23 -42.20
CA ALA A 27 12.74 8.99 -40.98
C ALA A 27 11.81 8.96 -39.75
N THR A 28 10.88 9.91 -39.67
CA THR A 28 9.87 9.97 -38.59
C THR A 28 8.92 8.78 -38.61
N ALA A 29 8.56 8.28 -39.80
CA ALA A 29 7.75 7.07 -39.97
C ALA A 29 8.49 5.80 -39.50
N LYS A 30 9.76 5.62 -39.89
CA LYS A 30 10.58 4.48 -39.48
C LYS A 30 10.81 4.45 -37.96
N GLU A 31 11.09 5.61 -37.36
CA GLU A 31 11.27 5.70 -35.92
C GLU A 31 9.97 5.47 -35.13
N TYR A 32 8.81 5.95 -35.65
CA TYR A 32 7.51 5.62 -35.08
C TYR A 32 7.26 4.12 -35.10
N GLN A 33 7.50 3.46 -36.24
CA GLN A 33 7.32 2.01 -36.37
C GLN A 33 8.24 1.24 -35.42
N ALA A 34 9.50 1.66 -35.31
CA ALA A 34 10.46 1.07 -34.36
C ALA A 34 10.01 1.26 -32.91
N ALA A 35 9.54 2.45 -32.53
CA ALA A 35 9.00 2.71 -31.20
C ALA A 35 7.77 1.84 -30.89
N MET A 36 6.83 1.73 -31.84
CA MET A 36 5.65 0.85 -31.68
C MET A 36 6.04 -0.63 -31.60
N ALA A 37 7.01 -1.10 -32.39
CA ALA A 37 7.51 -2.47 -32.35
C ALA A 37 8.21 -2.76 -31.01
N ASN A 38 9.13 -1.90 -30.58
CA ASN A 38 9.83 -2.02 -29.30
C ASN A 38 8.87 -1.99 -28.11
N GLY A 39 7.83 -1.16 -28.16
CA GLY A 39 6.77 -1.15 -27.14
C GLY A 39 6.04 -2.49 -27.05
N ARG A 40 5.71 -3.11 -28.19
CA ARG A 40 5.08 -4.44 -28.24
C ARG A 40 6.03 -5.53 -27.73
N THR A 41 7.30 -5.51 -28.11
CA THR A 41 8.33 -6.44 -27.62
C THR A 41 8.50 -6.31 -26.11
N ALA A 42 8.55 -5.08 -25.59
CA ALA A 42 8.62 -4.83 -24.15
C ALA A 42 7.38 -5.36 -23.40
N ILE A 43 6.17 -5.25 -23.97
CA ILE A 43 4.98 -5.92 -23.41
C ILE A 43 5.19 -7.44 -23.33
N GLN A 44 5.68 -8.07 -24.41
CA GLN A 44 5.94 -9.51 -24.43
C GLN A 44 6.92 -9.91 -23.31
N ALA A 45 8.01 -9.16 -23.19
CA ALA A 45 9.04 -9.30 -22.14
C ALA A 45 8.59 -8.87 -20.72
N LYS A 46 7.35 -8.39 -20.55
CA LYS A 46 6.79 -7.88 -19.27
C LYS A 46 7.48 -6.62 -18.74
N HIS A 47 8.24 -5.91 -19.56
CA HIS A 47 8.87 -4.63 -19.23
C HIS A 47 7.89 -3.48 -19.44
N TYR A 48 6.82 -3.41 -18.65
CA TYR A 48 5.69 -2.50 -18.91
C TYR A 48 6.06 -1.01 -18.85
N THR A 49 6.90 -0.59 -17.91
CA THR A 49 7.39 0.80 -17.85
C THR A 49 8.21 1.17 -19.09
N GLN A 50 9.01 0.23 -19.61
CA GLN A 50 9.77 0.43 -20.84
C GLN A 50 8.83 0.53 -22.05
N ALA A 51 7.79 -0.31 -22.09
CA ALA A 51 6.76 -0.27 -23.12
C ALA A 51 6.02 1.09 -23.14
N GLU A 52 5.67 1.65 -21.98
CA GLU A 52 5.08 2.99 -21.90
C GLU A 52 5.98 4.07 -22.49
N SER A 53 7.28 4.04 -22.15
CA SER A 53 8.26 4.97 -22.72
C SER A 53 8.34 4.86 -24.24
N TYR A 54 8.35 3.65 -24.78
CA TYR A 54 8.32 3.44 -26.23
C TYR A 54 7.04 3.97 -26.89
N PHE A 55 5.86 3.75 -26.32
CA PHE A 55 4.61 4.30 -26.88
C PHE A 55 4.51 5.83 -26.74
N GLN A 56 5.03 6.41 -25.66
CA GLN A 56 5.15 7.86 -25.53
C GLN A 56 6.09 8.43 -26.61
N ASN A 57 7.21 7.76 -26.85
CA ASN A 57 8.16 8.12 -27.90
C ASN A 57 7.56 7.96 -29.31
N ALA A 58 6.60 7.05 -29.51
CA ALA A 58 5.82 6.96 -30.75
C ALA A 58 4.87 8.17 -30.90
N LEU A 59 4.19 8.57 -29.82
CA LEU A 59 3.30 9.76 -29.80
C LEU A 59 4.04 11.09 -29.98
N LYS A 60 5.30 11.18 -29.53
CA LYS A 60 6.16 12.34 -29.81
C LYS A 60 6.45 12.53 -31.31
N ARG A 61 6.45 11.43 -32.07
CA ARG A 61 6.74 11.42 -33.52
C ARG A 61 5.47 11.54 -34.36
N ARG A 62 4.37 10.96 -33.89
CA ARG A 62 3.04 11.08 -34.49
C ARG A 62 2.05 11.52 -33.42
N LEU A 63 1.94 12.83 -33.26
CA LEU A 63 0.99 13.46 -32.35
C LEU A 63 -0.44 13.00 -32.71
N ASN A 64 -1.25 12.73 -31.68
CA ASN A 64 -2.64 12.29 -31.82
C ASN A 64 -2.85 10.95 -32.56
N ASP A 65 -1.82 10.11 -32.69
CA ASP A 65 -1.95 8.77 -33.25
C ASP A 65 -2.82 7.86 -32.35
N LYS A 66 -4.06 7.61 -32.77
CA LYS A 66 -5.02 6.80 -32.00
C LYS A 66 -4.48 5.40 -31.65
N PRO A 67 -3.81 4.65 -32.55
CA PRO A 67 -3.19 3.38 -32.19
C PRO A 67 -2.15 3.49 -31.06
N ALA A 68 -1.17 4.38 -31.15
CA ALA A 68 -0.14 4.57 -30.13
C ALA A 68 -0.76 5.01 -28.79
N GLN A 69 -1.76 5.89 -28.82
CA GLN A 69 -2.48 6.32 -27.61
C GLN A 69 -3.23 5.16 -26.94
N ARG A 70 -3.86 4.26 -27.72
CA ARG A 70 -4.51 3.06 -27.19
C ARG A 70 -3.50 2.13 -26.52
N TYR A 71 -2.37 1.86 -27.17
CA TYR A 71 -1.31 1.01 -26.60
C TYR A 71 -0.74 1.60 -25.30
N LEU A 72 -0.45 2.90 -25.28
CA LEU A 72 0.00 3.59 -24.07
C LEU A 72 -1.03 3.49 -22.94
N THR A 73 -2.28 3.88 -23.22
CA THR A 73 -3.36 3.88 -22.21
C THR A 73 -3.62 2.48 -21.67
N GLN A 74 -3.62 1.46 -22.53
CA GLN A 74 -3.81 0.07 -22.12
C GLN A 74 -2.65 -0.40 -21.21
N THR A 75 -1.41 -0.06 -21.56
CA THR A 75 -0.23 -0.44 -20.78
C THR A 75 -0.24 0.25 -19.41
N GLN A 76 -0.52 1.56 -19.36
CA GLN A 76 -0.65 2.32 -18.11
C GLN A 76 -1.73 1.74 -17.19
N ARG A 77 -2.90 1.41 -17.74
CA ARG A 77 -3.98 0.76 -16.96
C ARG A 77 -3.54 -0.60 -16.43
N PHE A 78 -2.78 -1.38 -17.19
CA PHE A 78 -2.26 -2.66 -16.74
C PHE A 78 -1.24 -2.49 -15.60
N VAL A 79 -0.34 -1.50 -15.71
CA VAL A 79 0.61 -1.16 -14.63
C VAL A 79 -0.14 -0.70 -13.38
N SER A 80 -1.14 0.17 -13.49
CA SER A 80 -1.99 0.58 -12.36
C SER A 80 -2.71 -0.62 -11.73
N ALA A 81 -3.11 -1.62 -12.52
CA ALA A 81 -3.73 -2.83 -12.01
C ALA A 81 -2.75 -3.72 -11.22
N GLU A 82 -1.51 -3.88 -11.70
CA GLU A 82 -0.45 -4.61 -10.99
C GLU A 82 -0.08 -3.91 -9.68
N ASN A 83 0.05 -2.57 -9.69
CA ASN A 83 0.31 -1.78 -8.49
C ASN A 83 -0.84 -1.88 -7.48
N ALA A 84 -2.09 -1.75 -7.93
CA ALA A 84 -3.25 -1.93 -7.05
C ALA A 84 -3.31 -3.35 -6.46
N LEU A 85 -2.90 -4.38 -7.22
CA LEU A 85 -2.83 -5.74 -6.72
C LEU A 85 -1.73 -5.93 -5.69
N SER A 86 -0.54 -5.35 -5.89
CA SER A 86 0.55 -5.38 -4.91
C SER A 86 0.20 -4.63 -3.62
N ASP A 87 -0.58 -3.55 -3.74
CA ASP A 87 -1.08 -2.75 -2.63
C ASP A 87 -2.30 -3.38 -1.94
N LEU A 88 -2.70 -4.59 -2.33
CA LEU A 88 -3.89 -5.29 -1.80
C LEU A 88 -5.23 -4.55 -2.05
N LYS A 89 -5.23 -3.55 -2.94
CA LYS A 89 -6.40 -2.78 -3.39
C LYS A 89 -7.18 -3.56 -4.45
N PHE A 90 -7.74 -4.72 -4.06
CA PHE A 90 -8.33 -5.69 -4.98
C PHE A 90 -9.49 -5.16 -5.83
N ALA A 91 -10.30 -4.24 -5.30
CA ALA A 91 -11.38 -3.63 -6.08
C ALA A 91 -10.82 -2.77 -7.24
N SER A 92 -9.84 -1.92 -6.96
CA SER A 92 -9.16 -1.10 -7.96
C SER A 92 -8.40 -1.95 -8.97
N ALA A 93 -7.68 -2.98 -8.50
CA ALA A 93 -6.99 -3.92 -9.37
C ALA A 93 -7.97 -4.60 -10.35
N GLN A 94 -9.10 -5.11 -9.85
CA GLN A 94 -10.13 -5.72 -10.70
C GLN A 94 -10.68 -4.72 -11.72
N SER A 95 -10.96 -3.48 -11.32
CA SER A 95 -11.45 -2.43 -12.21
C SER A 95 -10.46 -2.15 -13.35
N HIS A 96 -9.18 -1.92 -13.02
CA HIS A 96 -8.15 -1.66 -14.01
C HIS A 96 -7.90 -2.84 -14.95
N TYR A 97 -7.80 -4.09 -14.45
CA TYR A 97 -7.71 -5.26 -15.32
C TYR A 97 -8.96 -5.43 -16.20
N THR A 98 -10.15 -5.11 -15.69
CA THR A 98 -11.40 -5.15 -16.46
C THR A 98 -11.36 -4.12 -17.61
N ALA A 99 -10.84 -2.93 -17.35
CA ALA A 99 -10.64 -1.92 -18.39
C ALA A 99 -9.63 -2.38 -19.47
N VAL A 100 -8.55 -3.06 -19.06
CA VAL A 100 -7.54 -3.59 -20.01
C VAL A 100 -8.11 -4.72 -20.87
N GLN A 101 -8.81 -5.69 -20.27
CA GLN A 101 -9.37 -6.82 -21.05
C GLN A 101 -10.46 -6.40 -22.04
N ASN A 102 -11.13 -5.27 -21.77
CA ASN A 102 -12.17 -4.71 -22.65
C ASN A 102 -11.60 -3.73 -23.69
N THR A 103 -10.29 -3.48 -23.67
CA THR A 103 -9.66 -2.61 -24.66
C THR A 103 -9.52 -3.36 -25.98
N THR A 104 -10.08 -2.83 -27.06
CA THR A 104 -9.98 -3.37 -28.42
C THR A 104 -8.93 -2.62 -29.23
N ASN A 105 -8.44 -3.23 -30.33
CA ASN A 105 -7.49 -2.61 -31.25
C ASN A 105 -6.19 -2.13 -30.57
N ALA A 106 -5.67 -2.95 -29.65
CA ALA A 106 -4.46 -2.71 -28.86
C ALA A 106 -3.66 -4.03 -28.68
N SER A 107 -3.00 -4.25 -27.55
CA SER A 107 -2.24 -5.48 -27.28
C SER A 107 -3.15 -6.63 -26.82
N ASP A 108 -3.24 -7.69 -27.62
CA ASP A 108 -3.93 -8.94 -27.24
C ASP A 108 -3.24 -9.69 -26.10
N VAL A 109 -1.92 -9.51 -25.99
CA VAL A 109 -1.12 -10.06 -24.88
C VAL A 109 -1.59 -9.46 -23.55
N LEU A 110 -1.77 -8.14 -23.49
CA LEU A 110 -2.29 -7.47 -22.28
C LEU A 110 -3.75 -7.84 -22.02
N VAL A 111 -4.59 -7.96 -23.05
CA VAL A 111 -5.97 -8.44 -22.89
C VAL A 111 -6.00 -9.83 -22.25
N THR A 112 -5.21 -10.76 -22.76
CA THR A 112 -5.14 -12.15 -22.28
C THR A 112 -4.65 -12.20 -20.83
N ARG A 113 -3.57 -11.49 -20.52
CA ARG A 113 -3.04 -11.40 -19.15
C ARG A 113 -4.04 -10.75 -18.20
N ALA A 114 -4.73 -9.70 -18.62
CA ALA A 114 -5.74 -9.03 -17.82
C ALA A 114 -6.93 -9.94 -17.53
N LYS A 115 -7.41 -10.75 -18.50
CA LYS A 115 -8.46 -11.76 -18.26
C LYS A 115 -8.07 -12.75 -17.16
N ALA A 116 -6.83 -13.26 -17.20
CA ALA A 116 -6.31 -14.15 -16.17
C ALA A 116 -6.26 -13.46 -14.80
N LYS A 117 -5.79 -12.20 -14.77
CA LYS A 117 -5.72 -11.40 -13.53
C LYS A 117 -7.10 -11.04 -12.98
N VAL A 118 -8.10 -10.76 -13.81
CA VAL A 118 -9.50 -10.57 -13.34
C VAL A 118 -10.01 -11.82 -12.63
N LYS A 119 -9.77 -13.01 -13.19
CA LYS A 119 -10.16 -14.29 -12.54
C LYS A 119 -9.45 -14.47 -11.19
N LEU A 120 -8.14 -14.23 -11.15
CA LEU A 120 -7.36 -14.28 -9.92
C LEU A 120 -7.91 -13.34 -8.84
N VAL A 121 -8.11 -12.06 -9.19
CA VAL A 121 -8.59 -11.04 -8.23
C VAL A 121 -10.01 -11.35 -7.75
N LYS A 122 -10.89 -11.86 -8.61
CA LYS A 122 -12.23 -12.33 -8.18
C LYS A 122 -12.11 -13.43 -7.11
N GLY A 123 -11.23 -14.41 -7.32
CA GLY A 123 -10.97 -15.46 -6.34
C GLY A 123 -10.43 -14.90 -5.02
N ILE A 124 -9.47 -13.98 -5.08
CA ILE A 124 -8.92 -13.31 -3.89
C ILE A 124 -10.03 -12.58 -3.13
N ARG A 125 -10.86 -11.80 -3.80
CA ARG A 125 -11.97 -11.06 -3.15
C ARG A 125 -12.98 -11.98 -2.50
N ALA A 126 -13.29 -13.14 -3.10
CA ALA A 126 -14.18 -14.13 -2.51
C ALA A 126 -13.57 -14.70 -1.21
N ASN A 127 -12.30 -15.08 -1.24
CA ASN A 127 -11.59 -15.58 -0.07
C ASN A 127 -11.49 -14.50 1.03
N VAL A 128 -11.20 -13.24 0.68
CA VAL A 128 -11.20 -12.12 1.65
C VAL A 128 -12.54 -12.03 2.39
N LYS A 129 -13.67 -12.16 1.68
CA LYS A 129 -15.00 -12.13 2.33
C LYS A 129 -15.16 -13.31 3.29
N GLN A 130 -14.79 -14.51 2.86
CA GLN A 130 -14.87 -15.72 3.69
C GLN A 130 -13.99 -15.61 4.94
N PHE A 131 -12.72 -15.23 4.78
CA PHE A 131 -11.78 -15.10 5.88
C PHE A 131 -12.19 -14.01 6.87
N LYS A 132 -12.70 -12.86 6.39
CA LYS A 132 -13.27 -11.82 7.25
C LYS A 132 -14.48 -12.32 8.06
N LYS A 133 -15.31 -13.19 7.49
CA LYS A 133 -16.43 -13.79 8.21
C LYS A 133 -15.94 -14.67 9.38
N ILE A 134 -14.96 -15.53 9.14
CA ILE A 134 -14.39 -16.42 10.16
C ILE A 134 -13.70 -15.58 11.27
N LEU A 135 -12.92 -14.56 10.88
CA LEU A 135 -12.31 -13.62 11.83
C LEU A 135 -13.35 -12.90 12.69
N LYS A 136 -14.46 -12.46 12.09
CA LYS A 136 -15.55 -11.81 12.83
C LYS A 136 -16.19 -12.76 13.84
N THR A 137 -16.41 -14.03 13.47
CA THR A 137 -16.90 -15.06 14.39
C THR A 137 -15.92 -15.28 15.54
N ALA A 138 -14.64 -15.46 15.26
CA ALA A 138 -13.59 -15.63 16.27
C ALA A 138 -13.53 -14.43 17.22
N SER A 139 -13.61 -13.21 16.69
CA SER A 139 -13.63 -11.99 17.49
C SER A 139 -14.86 -11.92 18.38
N GLY A 140 -16.04 -12.33 17.90
CA GLY A 140 -17.25 -12.42 18.72
C GLY A 140 -17.12 -13.42 19.87
N GLN A 141 -16.51 -14.59 19.61
CA GLN A 141 -16.23 -15.58 20.65
C GLN A 141 -15.23 -15.05 21.69
N ASN A 142 -14.19 -14.32 21.28
CA ASN A 142 -13.25 -13.65 22.20
C ASN A 142 -13.96 -12.63 23.10
N LEU A 143 -14.84 -11.79 22.54
CA LEU A 143 -15.63 -10.80 23.30
C LEU A 143 -16.60 -11.46 24.28
N ALA A 144 -17.12 -12.64 23.95
CA ALA A 144 -17.92 -13.48 24.84
C ALA A 144 -17.07 -14.30 25.85
N LEU A 145 -15.77 -14.00 25.97
CA LEU A 145 -14.79 -14.72 26.82
C LEU A 145 -14.62 -16.22 26.49
N ASN A 146 -15.15 -16.66 25.35
CA ASN A 146 -15.04 -18.03 24.84
C ASN A 146 -13.73 -18.20 24.07
N TYR A 147 -12.60 -17.99 24.75
CA TYR A 147 -11.27 -17.96 24.13
C TYR A 147 -10.86 -19.28 23.47
N GLY A 148 -11.25 -20.43 24.05
CA GLY A 148 -10.98 -21.75 23.47
C GLY A 148 -11.68 -21.91 22.12
N GLN A 149 -12.97 -21.59 22.05
CA GLN A 149 -13.74 -21.63 20.81
C GLN A 149 -13.23 -20.63 19.77
N SER A 150 -12.85 -19.42 20.22
CA SER A 150 -12.21 -18.43 19.35
C SER A 150 -10.94 -18.98 18.71
N ASN A 151 -10.09 -19.68 19.46
CA ASN A 151 -8.90 -20.32 18.91
C ASN A 151 -9.23 -21.46 17.94
N THR A 152 -10.21 -22.31 18.24
CA THR A 152 -10.67 -23.35 17.31
C THR A 152 -11.14 -22.76 15.98
N THR A 153 -11.90 -21.67 16.02
CA THR A 153 -12.33 -20.95 14.80
C THR A 153 -11.15 -20.29 14.06
N LEU A 154 -10.13 -19.81 14.77
CA LEU A 154 -8.91 -19.30 14.14
C LEU A 154 -8.06 -20.41 13.49
N ASP A 155 -8.09 -21.63 14.01
CA ASP A 155 -7.37 -22.76 13.41
C ASP A 155 -7.92 -23.11 12.02
N GLU A 156 -9.22 -22.88 11.75
CA GLU A 156 -9.78 -22.99 10.40
C GLU A 156 -9.07 -22.07 9.39
N LEU A 157 -8.69 -20.86 9.82
CA LEU A 157 -7.93 -19.92 8.99
C LEU A 157 -6.48 -20.38 8.83
N PHE A 158 -5.82 -20.73 9.94
CA PHE A 158 -4.41 -21.11 9.90
C PHE A 158 -4.16 -22.44 9.16
N ASN A 159 -5.11 -23.37 9.19
CA ASN A 159 -5.03 -24.63 8.44
C ASN A 159 -5.30 -24.45 6.93
N ASN A 160 -5.86 -23.30 6.53
CA ASN A 160 -6.09 -23.00 5.12
C ASN A 160 -4.82 -22.46 4.45
N ALA A 161 -4.20 -23.26 3.57
CA ALA A 161 -2.99 -22.85 2.83
C ALA A 161 -3.17 -21.56 2.01
N LYS A 162 -4.39 -21.27 1.52
CA LYS A 162 -4.65 -20.02 0.79
C LYS A 162 -4.55 -18.81 1.73
N PHE A 163 -4.97 -18.93 2.98
CA PHE A 163 -4.92 -17.83 3.96
C PHE A 163 -3.48 -17.35 4.24
N ARG A 164 -2.49 -18.24 4.07
CA ARG A 164 -1.06 -17.93 4.23
C ARG A 164 -0.45 -17.19 3.05
N GLN A 165 -1.20 -17.02 1.95
CA GLN A 165 -0.71 -16.28 0.79
C GLN A 165 -0.59 -14.79 1.10
N LYS A 166 0.40 -14.13 0.47
CA LYS A 166 0.68 -12.69 0.62
C LYS A 166 -0.56 -11.79 0.49
N TYR A 167 -1.53 -12.18 -0.34
CA TYR A 167 -2.77 -11.43 -0.55
C TYR A 167 -3.61 -11.23 0.73
N TYR A 168 -3.45 -12.09 1.73
CA TYR A 168 -4.24 -12.04 2.96
C TYR A 168 -3.41 -11.67 4.18
N LYS A 169 -2.20 -11.10 3.99
CA LYS A 169 -1.27 -10.78 5.08
C LYS A 169 -1.94 -9.99 6.20
N ASP A 170 -2.70 -8.95 5.87
CA ASP A 170 -3.34 -8.10 6.89
C ASP A 170 -4.37 -8.89 7.72
N LEU A 171 -5.09 -9.82 7.11
CA LEU A 171 -6.03 -10.70 7.81
C LEU A 171 -5.29 -11.75 8.64
N TYR A 172 -4.17 -12.26 8.13
CA TYR A 172 -3.31 -13.19 8.86
C TYR A 172 -2.76 -12.56 10.14
N ASP A 173 -2.28 -11.32 10.05
CA ASP A 173 -1.76 -10.57 11.20
C ASP A 173 -2.88 -10.30 12.24
N GLN A 174 -4.09 -9.96 11.79
CA GLN A 174 -5.27 -9.82 12.65
C GLN A 174 -5.61 -11.14 13.37
N ALA A 175 -5.61 -12.26 12.65
CA ALA A 175 -5.84 -13.59 13.24
C ALA A 175 -4.79 -13.92 14.30
N LEU A 176 -3.51 -13.61 14.03
CA LEU A 176 -2.42 -13.88 14.95
C LEU A 176 -2.53 -13.03 16.23
N ALA A 177 -2.86 -11.75 16.09
CA ALA A 177 -3.09 -10.85 17.22
C ALA A 177 -4.26 -11.32 18.09
N LEU A 178 -5.38 -11.73 17.47
CA LEU A 178 -6.54 -12.26 18.19
C LEU A 178 -6.21 -13.56 18.93
N ARG A 179 -5.47 -14.49 18.32
CA ARG A 179 -5.01 -15.71 19.00
C ARG A 179 -4.12 -15.39 20.20
N LYS A 180 -3.23 -14.40 20.08
CA LYS A 180 -2.40 -13.95 21.20
C LYS A 180 -3.26 -13.40 22.34
N ALA A 181 -4.28 -12.61 22.02
CA ALA A 181 -5.23 -12.08 23.02
C ALA A 181 -6.04 -13.19 23.70
N ASN A 182 -6.53 -14.17 22.94
CA ASN A 182 -7.22 -15.35 23.49
C ASN A 182 -6.35 -16.12 24.48
N ASN A 183 -5.09 -16.39 24.13
CA ASN A 183 -4.17 -17.14 24.99
C ASN A 183 -3.86 -16.39 26.30
N ALA A 184 -3.72 -15.07 26.22
CA ALA A 184 -3.58 -14.22 27.40
C ALA A 184 -4.84 -14.27 28.28
N GLY A 185 -6.02 -14.18 27.68
CA GLY A 185 -7.31 -14.29 28.38
C GLY A 185 -7.50 -15.64 29.09
N GLN A 186 -7.12 -16.74 28.45
CA GLN A 186 -7.15 -18.08 29.07
C GLN A 186 -6.20 -18.15 30.27
N SER A 187 -4.96 -17.67 30.11
CA SER A 187 -3.96 -17.69 31.19
C SER A 187 -4.41 -16.86 32.40
N ALA A 188 -5.02 -15.69 32.16
CA ALA A 188 -5.58 -14.86 33.22
C ALA A 188 -6.77 -15.54 33.93
N ALA A 189 -7.67 -16.18 33.18
CA ALA A 189 -8.79 -16.91 33.77
C ALA A 189 -8.32 -18.09 34.66
N THR A 190 -7.28 -18.81 34.24
CA THR A 190 -6.66 -19.87 35.04
C THR A 190 -5.98 -19.34 36.31
N SER A 191 -5.34 -18.17 36.22
CA SER A 191 -4.69 -17.51 37.37
C SER A 191 -5.72 -17.02 38.41
N SER A 192 -6.86 -16.49 37.95
CA SER A 192 -7.96 -16.09 38.84
C SER A 192 -8.66 -17.29 39.51
N ALA A 193 -8.75 -18.43 38.81
CA ALA A 193 -9.31 -19.67 39.37
C ALA A 193 -8.39 -20.33 40.41
N SER A 194 -7.07 -20.20 40.26
CA SER A 194 -6.09 -20.73 41.22
C SER A 194 -5.93 -19.84 42.46
N GLY A 195 -6.18 -18.52 42.35
CA GLY A 195 -6.27 -17.62 43.52
C GLY A 195 -7.53 -17.80 44.38
N ALA A 196 -8.62 -18.33 43.82
CA ALA A 196 -9.86 -18.60 44.57
C ALA A 196 -9.80 -19.91 45.38
N SER A 197 -8.81 -20.78 45.14
CA SER A 197 -8.67 -22.06 45.83
C SER A 197 -7.69 -22.00 47.02
N SER A 198 -7.09 -20.84 47.31
CA SER A 198 -6.06 -20.67 48.34
C SER A 198 -6.36 -19.57 49.35
N SER A 199 -7.61 -19.43 49.80
CA SER A 199 -7.97 -18.49 50.87
C SER A 199 -8.70 -19.18 52.03
N SER A 200 -7.97 -20.04 52.74
CA SER A 200 -8.21 -20.30 54.16
C SER A 200 -6.87 -20.33 54.92
N ALA A 201 -6.31 -19.14 55.20
CA ALA A 201 -5.55 -18.82 56.42
C ALA A 201 -5.00 -17.37 56.43
N ALA A 202 -5.53 -16.58 57.38
CA ALA A 202 -4.90 -15.55 58.21
C ALA A 202 -3.91 -14.47 57.65
N ALA A 203 -4.42 -13.24 57.64
CA ALA A 203 -3.95 -12.01 58.32
C ALA A 203 -2.50 -11.47 58.25
N SER A 204 -2.46 -10.19 57.83
CA SER A 204 -1.60 -9.05 58.25
C SER A 204 -0.12 -8.99 57.88
N SER A 205 0.23 -8.01 57.02
CA SER A 205 1.03 -6.83 57.40
C SER A 205 1.29 -5.92 56.20
N SER A 206 1.34 -4.62 56.51
CA SER A 206 1.62 -3.48 55.64
C SER A 206 2.99 -3.55 54.96
N SER A 207 3.07 -3.17 53.68
CA SER A 207 4.14 -2.29 53.22
C SER A 207 3.81 -1.61 51.90
N THR A 208 4.07 -0.31 51.92
CA THR A 208 4.00 0.67 50.85
C THR A 208 4.99 0.32 49.73
N GLY A 209 4.50 0.22 48.49
CA GLY A 209 5.33 -0.04 47.32
C GLY A 209 4.75 0.67 46.09
N THR A 210 5.10 1.94 45.93
CA THR A 210 4.86 2.76 44.74
C THR A 210 5.33 2.01 43.49
N SER A 211 4.39 1.53 42.69
CA SER A 211 4.64 0.95 41.38
C SER A 211 4.07 1.88 40.32
N THR A 212 4.97 2.58 39.64
CA THR A 212 4.73 3.52 38.56
C THR A 212 4.06 2.79 37.39
N SER A 213 2.73 2.93 37.29
CA SER A 213 1.96 2.48 36.14
C SER A 213 2.14 3.48 35.00
N SER A 214 2.99 3.14 34.03
CA SER A 214 3.00 3.77 32.72
C SER A 214 1.73 3.36 31.96
N SER A 215 0.65 4.09 32.21
CA SER A 215 -0.59 4.00 31.45
C SER A 215 -0.35 4.51 30.03
N SER A 216 -0.02 3.60 29.12
CA SER A 216 -0.27 3.79 27.69
C SER A 216 -1.77 4.03 27.54
N ALA A 217 -2.15 5.28 27.23
CA ALA A 217 -3.54 5.70 27.07
C ALA A 217 -4.26 4.77 26.08
N SER A 218 -5.17 3.95 26.61
CA SER A 218 -6.11 3.16 25.81
C SER A 218 -7.18 4.11 25.27
N LEU A 219 -7.47 4.00 23.97
CA LEU A 219 -8.53 4.77 23.33
C LEU A 219 -9.86 4.55 24.06
N THR A 220 -10.59 5.64 24.29
CA THR A 220 -11.95 5.61 24.83
C THR A 220 -12.89 4.90 23.86
N SER A 221 -14.01 4.37 24.36
CA SER A 221 -15.02 3.68 23.53
C SER A 221 -15.56 4.56 22.38
N SER A 222 -15.57 5.89 22.58
CA SER A 222 -15.89 6.88 21.55
C SER A 222 -14.81 6.98 20.47
N GLU A 223 -13.53 6.99 20.84
CA GLU A 223 -12.40 7.00 19.90
C GLU A 223 -12.29 5.68 19.13
N GLN A 224 -12.57 4.55 19.77
CA GLN A 224 -12.63 3.24 19.13
C GLN A 224 -13.76 3.17 18.10
N SER A 225 -14.92 3.77 18.39
CA SER A 225 -16.07 3.81 17.49
C SER A 225 -15.85 4.75 16.30
N ALA A 226 -15.14 5.87 16.52
CA ALA A 226 -14.69 6.77 15.45
C ALA A 226 -13.65 6.09 14.55
N ALA A 227 -12.69 5.35 15.11
CA ALA A 227 -11.71 4.56 14.36
C ALA A 227 -12.37 3.44 13.53
N ASN A 228 -13.41 2.78 14.07
CA ASN A 228 -14.14 1.72 13.39
C ASN A 228 -15.10 2.25 12.30
N ASN A 229 -15.61 3.48 12.41
CA ASN A 229 -16.47 4.13 11.41
C ASN A 229 -15.69 4.88 10.32
N TYR A 230 -14.38 5.06 10.50
CA TYR A 230 -13.51 5.63 9.48
C TYR A 230 -13.41 4.69 8.26
N SER A 231 -14.20 4.97 7.22
CA SER A 231 -14.15 4.30 5.90
C SER A 231 -13.24 5.02 4.90
N GLY A 232 -12.49 6.03 5.35
CA GLY A 232 -11.38 6.60 4.60
C GLY A 232 -10.23 5.59 4.53
N SER A 233 -9.53 5.54 3.40
CA SER A 233 -8.21 4.92 3.40
C SER A 233 -7.35 5.79 4.31
N ASN A 234 -6.59 5.23 5.24
CA ASN A 234 -5.43 5.97 5.73
C ASN A 234 -4.64 6.36 4.47
N GLU A 235 -4.66 7.66 4.16
CA GLU A 235 -4.03 8.30 3.00
C GLU A 235 -2.49 8.16 3.02
N TYR A 236 -1.98 7.40 4.00
CA TYR A 236 -0.58 7.22 4.35
C TYR A 236 -0.15 5.74 4.40
N THR A 237 -0.73 4.86 3.58
CA THR A 237 -0.11 3.53 3.35
C THR A 237 1.08 3.69 2.41
N VAL A 238 2.23 3.96 3.02
CA VAL A 238 3.53 4.15 2.37
C VAL A 238 3.87 2.93 1.50
N THR A 239 3.90 3.12 0.19
CA THR A 239 4.32 2.11 -0.79
C THR A 239 5.78 1.71 -0.55
N GLN A 240 6.18 0.52 -1.00
CA GLN A 240 7.53 0.00 -0.76
C GLN A 240 8.63 0.91 -1.36
N LYS A 241 8.34 1.60 -2.47
CA LYS A 241 9.21 2.64 -3.06
C LYS A 241 9.38 3.88 -2.18
N GLU A 242 8.39 4.20 -1.36
CA GLU A 242 8.44 5.33 -0.45
C GLU A 242 9.13 4.97 0.88
N LYS A 243 9.41 3.68 1.14
CA LYS A 243 10.21 3.25 2.30
C LYS A 243 11.72 3.25 2.03
N GLU A 244 12.15 3.55 0.82
CA GLU A 244 13.54 3.37 0.39
C GLU A 244 14.17 4.71 -0.04
N LEU A 245 15.45 4.88 0.28
CA LEU A 245 16.34 5.92 -0.25
C LEU A 245 17.45 5.20 -1.02
N ASN A 246 17.57 5.44 -2.33
CA ASN A 246 18.57 4.77 -3.18
C ASN A 246 18.55 3.23 -3.09
N GLY A 247 17.35 2.63 -3.00
CA GLY A 247 17.18 1.18 -2.90
C GLY A 247 17.50 0.57 -1.53
N LYS A 248 17.74 1.39 -0.50
CA LYS A 248 17.90 0.96 0.90
C LYS A 248 16.73 1.43 1.75
N THR A 249 16.20 0.55 2.60
CA THR A 249 15.11 0.89 3.52
C THR A 249 15.53 1.96 4.52
N ILE A 250 14.73 3.03 4.64
CA ILE A 250 14.91 4.08 5.65
C ILE A 250 14.45 3.53 7.00
N THR A 251 15.36 3.45 7.96
CA THR A 251 15.10 2.88 9.29
C THR A 251 14.44 3.89 10.24
N ALA A 252 13.81 3.39 11.32
CA ALA A 252 13.24 4.24 12.37
C ALA A 252 14.30 5.18 13.00
N ALA A 253 15.55 4.71 13.14
CA ALA A 253 16.66 5.53 13.63
C ALA A 253 16.98 6.71 12.68
N GLN A 254 16.90 6.49 11.36
CA GLN A 254 17.11 7.55 10.38
C GLN A 254 15.96 8.58 10.39
N ILE A 255 14.73 8.14 10.63
CA ILE A 255 13.57 9.03 10.80
C ILE A 255 13.73 9.90 12.06
N ASN A 256 14.14 9.30 13.18
CA ASN A 256 14.36 10.05 14.42
C ASN A 256 15.50 11.08 14.29
N ASN A 257 16.59 10.74 13.60
CA ASN A 257 17.65 11.70 13.32
C ASN A 257 17.19 12.81 12.36
N ALA A 258 16.40 12.48 11.34
CA ALA A 258 15.84 13.46 10.41
C ALA A 258 14.91 14.46 11.13
N ARG A 259 14.08 14.00 12.06
CA ARG A 259 13.23 14.88 12.89
C ARG A 259 14.07 15.89 13.68
N LYS A 260 15.14 15.43 14.34
CA LYS A 260 16.09 16.31 15.05
C LYS A 260 16.68 17.36 14.12
N THR A 261 17.10 16.97 12.92
CA THR A 261 17.66 17.87 11.91
C THR A 261 16.66 18.90 11.41
N ILE A 262 15.39 18.51 11.19
CA ILE A 262 14.32 19.40 10.75
C ILE A 262 14.00 20.43 11.86
N ASN A 263 13.83 19.97 13.11
CA ASN A 263 13.58 20.86 14.25
C ASN A 263 14.76 21.84 14.47
N ALA A 264 16.00 21.37 14.41
CA ALA A 264 17.19 22.22 14.54
C ALA A 264 17.34 23.25 13.40
N ALA A 265 16.79 22.96 12.22
CA ALA A 265 16.77 23.89 11.09
C ALA A 265 15.61 24.91 11.14
N GLY A 266 14.75 24.82 12.16
CA GLY A 266 13.61 25.70 12.40
C GLY A 266 12.29 25.24 11.76
N GLY A 267 12.20 23.99 11.29
CA GLY A 267 10.93 23.39 10.86
C GLY A 267 10.18 22.71 12.01
N GLN A 268 8.92 22.37 11.81
CA GLN A 268 8.08 21.72 12.83
C GLN A 268 7.96 20.21 12.59
N ALA A 269 9.04 19.46 12.85
CA ALA A 269 9.04 18.01 12.65
C ALA A 269 8.05 17.28 13.58
N ASP A 270 7.71 17.87 14.73
CA ASP A 270 6.76 17.28 15.69
C ASP A 270 5.31 17.29 15.16
N ALA A 271 5.00 18.17 14.20
CA ALA A 271 3.74 18.17 13.47
C ALA A 271 3.74 17.23 12.25
N MET A 272 4.90 16.64 11.90
CA MET A 272 5.06 15.78 10.72
C MET A 272 4.87 14.30 11.05
N SER A 273 4.19 13.56 10.17
CA SER A 273 4.13 12.09 10.27
C SER A 273 5.47 11.44 9.89
N ASP A 274 5.66 10.17 10.26
CA ASP A 274 6.83 9.38 9.85
C ASP A 274 6.96 9.26 8.32
N GLN A 275 5.85 9.45 7.60
CA GLN A 275 5.83 9.47 6.15
C GLN A 275 6.32 10.82 5.61
N ASP A 276 5.88 11.92 6.19
CA ASP A 276 6.29 13.27 5.76
C ASP A 276 7.80 13.46 5.95
N VAL A 277 8.35 12.94 7.05
CA VAL A 277 9.81 12.93 7.29
C VAL A 277 10.55 12.10 6.23
N ARG A 278 9.94 11.00 5.76
CA ARG A 278 10.50 10.13 4.74
C ARG A 278 10.47 10.76 3.35
N VAL A 279 9.36 11.42 3.03
CA VAL A 279 9.19 12.23 1.80
C VAL A 279 10.19 13.39 1.79
N ALA A 280 10.40 14.06 2.93
CA ALA A 280 11.40 15.12 3.07
C ALA A 280 12.82 14.60 2.79
N LEU A 281 13.21 13.46 3.38
CA LEU A 281 14.49 12.79 3.11
C LEU A 281 14.68 12.43 1.63
N GLN A 282 13.65 11.86 1.00
CA GLN A 282 13.69 11.48 -0.42
C GLN A 282 13.78 12.70 -1.33
N THR A 283 13.05 13.77 -1.01
CA THR A 283 13.00 14.98 -1.83
C THR A 283 14.30 15.77 -1.72
N ALA A 284 14.87 15.88 -0.52
CA ALA A 284 16.18 16.46 -0.31
C ALA A 284 17.26 15.71 -1.13
N ASN A 285 17.25 14.38 -1.10
CA ASN A 285 18.19 13.55 -1.86
C ASN A 285 18.00 13.69 -3.38
N LYS A 286 16.76 13.65 -3.89
CA LYS A 286 16.45 13.86 -5.32
C LYS A 286 16.91 15.22 -5.84
N LYS A 287 16.89 16.24 -4.98
CA LYS A 287 17.32 17.61 -5.28
C LYS A 287 18.82 17.84 -5.01
N ASN A 288 19.58 16.81 -4.62
CA ASN A 288 21.00 16.90 -4.24
C ASN A 288 21.27 17.97 -3.16
N MET A 289 20.37 18.11 -2.20
CA MET A 289 20.48 19.08 -1.09
C MET A 289 20.49 18.36 0.27
N SER A 290 21.11 19.00 1.26
CA SER A 290 21.05 18.51 2.65
C SER A 290 19.63 18.68 3.22
N LEU A 291 19.25 17.81 4.16
CA LEU A 291 17.94 17.92 4.83
C LEU A 291 17.78 19.28 5.52
N THR A 292 18.85 19.83 6.10
CA THR A 292 18.86 21.17 6.70
C THR A 292 18.56 22.28 5.70
N GLN A 293 19.15 22.24 4.50
CA GLN A 293 18.86 23.20 3.42
C GLN A 293 17.43 23.06 2.93
N TYR A 294 16.99 21.82 2.68
CA TYR A 294 15.62 21.52 2.28
C TYR A 294 14.59 22.05 3.31
N THR A 295 14.86 21.88 4.61
CA THR A 295 13.98 22.40 5.65
C THR A 295 13.89 23.93 5.63
N LYS A 296 15.02 24.62 5.47
CA LYS A 296 15.05 26.09 5.46
C LYS A 296 14.33 26.69 4.25
N GLU A 297 14.34 26.01 3.11
CA GLU A 297 13.71 26.49 1.87
C GLU A 297 12.25 26.08 1.70
N TYR A 298 11.84 24.93 2.25
CA TYR A 298 10.55 24.31 1.89
C TYR A 298 9.69 23.82 3.07
N LEU A 299 10.19 23.81 4.31
CA LEU A 299 9.47 23.28 5.48
C LEU A 299 9.38 24.27 6.65
N LYS A 300 9.59 25.56 6.37
CA LYS A 300 9.35 26.66 7.32
C LYS A 300 7.99 27.29 7.07
#